data_AF-A0A7Y6CRM2-F1
#
_entry.id   AF-A0A7Y6CRM2-F1
#
_cell.length_a   1.000
_cell.length_b   1.000
_cell.length_c   1.000
_cell.angle_alpha   90.00
_cell.angle_beta   90.00
_cell.angle_gamma   90.00
#
_symmetry.space_group_name_H-M   'P 1'
#
loop_
_entity.id
_entity.type
_entity.pdbx_description
1 polymer ?
#
loop_
_entity_poly.entity_id
_entity_poly.type
_entity_poly.pdbx_seq_one_letter_code
_entity_poly.pdbx_strand_id
1 'polypeptide(L)'
;MGKRNAVIDLLGLLSYGQLVAFDSIANDAKLAPDLRKRALLSQIAAAEVQHYQSLADRLAELGVDPRSAMKPFVTPIDEFHSRTRPNDWLEGLVKAYIGDGFADDFYREVAEFLDDEDRTVVQDVLHDTRLADYAVAEVRSAIEKDPARGDELALWARRLVGEAVSQAQRVAAERDALTELVVEGSGSLTGVGQLLKRLTVAHTKRLAAMGLSN
;
A
#
# COMPACT_ATOMS: atom_id res chain seq x y z
N MET A 1 2.84 -15.00 23.90
CA MET A 1 1.53 -14.36 23.62
C MET A 1 1.69 -13.11 22.74
N GLY A 2 2.72 -12.28 22.94
CA GLY A 2 3.03 -11.09 22.12
C GLY A 2 3.21 -11.35 20.62
N LYS A 3 4.17 -12.18 20.20
CA LYS A 3 4.47 -12.45 18.77
C LYS A 3 3.24 -12.90 17.96
N ARG A 4 2.43 -13.84 18.48
CA ARG A 4 1.20 -14.30 17.81
C ARG A 4 0.19 -13.17 17.61
N ASN A 5 -0.03 -12.34 18.62
CA ASN A 5 -0.95 -11.20 18.51
C ASN A 5 -0.43 -10.17 17.51
N ALA A 6 0.88 -9.96 17.43
CA ALA A 6 1.47 -9.05 16.47
C ALA A 6 1.34 -9.54 15.02
N VAL A 7 1.49 -10.85 14.78
CA VAL A 7 1.22 -11.45 13.47
C VAL A 7 -0.24 -11.30 13.08
N ILE A 8 -1.18 -11.55 14.02
CA ILE A 8 -2.62 -11.35 13.78
C ILE A 8 -2.92 -9.89 13.44
N ASP A 9 -2.32 -8.95 14.16
CA ASP A 9 -2.45 -7.52 13.89
C ASP A 9 -1.90 -7.16 12.50
N LEU A 10 -0.73 -7.67 12.14
CA LEU A 10 -0.14 -7.46 10.82
C LEU A 10 -1.06 -8.00 9.73
N LEU A 11 -1.48 -9.26 9.81
CA LEU A 11 -2.37 -9.87 8.81
C LEU A 11 -3.72 -9.15 8.75
N GLY A 12 -4.24 -8.68 9.88
CA GLY A 12 -5.46 -7.86 9.94
C GLY A 12 -5.30 -6.51 9.24
N LEU A 13 -4.17 -5.83 9.45
CA LEU A 13 -3.82 -4.58 8.77
C LEU A 13 -3.74 -4.81 7.25
N LEU A 14 -3.01 -5.85 6.82
CA LEU A 14 -2.84 -6.14 5.40
C LEU A 14 -4.16 -6.52 4.75
N SER A 15 -4.96 -7.39 5.39
CA SER A 15 -6.26 -7.83 4.87
C SER A 15 -7.21 -6.66 4.64
N TYR A 16 -7.31 -5.73 5.60
CA TYR A 16 -8.18 -4.57 5.44
C TYR A 16 -7.65 -3.60 4.38
N GLY A 17 -6.31 -3.43 4.32
CA GLY A 17 -5.66 -2.63 3.27
C GLY A 17 -6.05 -3.10 1.87
N GLN A 18 -6.00 -4.41 1.62
CA GLN A 18 -6.36 -5.01 0.33
C GLN A 18 -7.85 -4.80 -0.02
N LEU A 19 -8.77 -4.93 0.94
CA LEU A 19 -10.20 -4.65 0.69
C LEU A 19 -10.45 -3.19 0.30
N VAL A 20 -9.84 -2.24 1.01
CA VAL A 20 -10.03 -0.82 0.71
C VAL A 20 -9.29 -0.40 -0.56
N ALA A 21 -8.15 -1.03 -0.86
CA ALA A 21 -7.45 -0.85 -2.12
C ALA A 21 -8.33 -1.29 -3.30
N PHE A 22 -8.98 -2.46 -3.23
CA PHE A 22 -9.99 -2.88 -4.22
C PHE A 22 -11.04 -1.78 -4.45
N ASP A 23 -11.70 -1.32 -3.38
CA ASP A 23 -12.76 -0.32 -3.49
C ASP A 23 -12.25 0.99 -4.08
N SER A 24 -11.07 1.46 -3.65
CA SER A 24 -10.45 2.68 -4.15
C SER A 24 -10.11 2.55 -5.63
N ILE A 25 -9.39 1.51 -6.03
CA ILE A 25 -8.92 1.31 -7.41
C ILE A 25 -10.11 1.09 -8.34
N ALA A 26 -11.12 0.33 -7.91
CA ALA A 26 -12.35 0.12 -8.68
C ALA A 26 -13.15 1.42 -8.89
N ASN A 27 -13.16 2.31 -7.89
CA ASN A 27 -13.76 3.63 -8.03
C ASN A 27 -12.93 4.54 -8.95
N ASP A 28 -11.61 4.55 -8.79
CA ASP A 28 -10.69 5.36 -9.60
C ASP A 28 -10.70 4.92 -11.08
N ALA A 29 -10.92 3.62 -11.35
CA ALA A 29 -11.10 3.08 -12.70
C ALA A 29 -12.27 3.74 -13.47
N LYS A 30 -13.25 4.34 -12.78
CA LYS A 30 -14.36 5.07 -13.41
C LYS A 30 -13.93 6.40 -14.03
N LEU A 31 -12.77 6.94 -13.61
CA LEU A 31 -12.18 8.17 -14.16
C LEU A 31 -11.45 7.93 -15.48
N ALA A 32 -11.25 6.68 -15.88
CA ALA A 32 -10.49 6.32 -17.08
C ALA A 32 -11.05 6.97 -18.36
N PRO A 33 -10.19 7.57 -19.21
CA PRO A 33 -10.65 8.23 -20.43
C PRO A 33 -11.00 7.25 -21.56
N ASP A 34 -10.64 5.97 -21.43
CA ASP A 34 -10.96 4.93 -22.41
C ASP A 34 -11.15 3.56 -21.73
N LEU A 35 -11.72 2.61 -22.48
CA LEU A 35 -12.03 1.27 -22.00
C LEU A 35 -10.79 0.44 -21.67
N ARG A 36 -9.68 0.65 -22.37
CA ARG A 36 -8.43 -0.11 -22.13
C ARG A 36 -7.85 0.28 -20.77
N LYS A 37 -7.81 1.58 -20.47
CA LYS A 37 -7.38 2.14 -19.18
C LYS A 37 -8.30 1.70 -18.05
N ARG A 38 -9.62 1.75 -18.26
CA ARG A 38 -10.60 1.25 -17.29
C ARG A 38 -10.38 -0.23 -16.97
N ALA A 39 -10.17 -1.04 -18.01
CA ALA A 39 -9.93 -2.47 -17.86
C ALA A 39 -8.63 -2.78 -17.11
N LEU A 40 -7.60 -1.95 -17.26
CA LEU A 40 -6.34 -2.11 -16.53
C LEU A 40 -6.54 -1.96 -15.02
N LEU A 41 -7.06 -0.83 -14.54
CA LEU A 41 -7.30 -0.64 -13.09
C LEU A 41 -8.34 -1.62 -12.54
N SER A 42 -9.34 -2.01 -13.34
CA SER A 42 -10.32 -3.03 -12.92
C SER A 42 -9.68 -4.39 -12.68
N GLN A 43 -8.67 -4.78 -13.47
CA GLN A 43 -7.92 -6.02 -13.27
C GLN A 43 -7.05 -5.96 -12.01
N ILE A 44 -6.44 -4.82 -11.73
CA ILE A 44 -5.67 -4.61 -10.50
C ILE A 44 -6.57 -4.70 -9.28
N ALA A 45 -7.70 -3.99 -9.28
CA ALA A 45 -8.68 -4.09 -8.21
C ALA A 45 -9.10 -5.57 -7.99
N ALA A 46 -9.32 -6.35 -9.05
CA ALA A 46 -9.66 -7.76 -8.92
C ALA A 46 -8.55 -8.62 -8.30
N ALA A 47 -7.27 -8.22 -8.41
CA ALA A 47 -6.16 -8.89 -7.74
C ALA A 47 -6.16 -8.63 -6.22
N GLU A 48 -6.48 -7.41 -5.79
CA GLU A 48 -6.60 -7.05 -4.36
C GLU A 48 -7.59 -7.96 -3.60
N VAL A 49 -8.69 -8.36 -4.25
CA VAL A 49 -9.67 -9.29 -3.64
C VAL A 49 -9.08 -10.68 -3.43
N GLN A 50 -8.22 -11.15 -4.35
CA GLN A 50 -7.53 -12.42 -4.20
C GLN A 50 -6.47 -12.35 -3.10
N HIS A 51 -5.71 -11.25 -3.02
CA HIS A 51 -4.77 -11.01 -1.94
C HIS A 51 -5.45 -10.95 -0.57
N TYR A 52 -6.57 -10.24 -0.47
CA TYR A 52 -7.42 -10.24 0.73
C TYR A 52 -7.82 -11.66 1.14
N GLN A 53 -8.30 -12.47 0.18
CA GLN A 53 -8.74 -13.83 0.47
C GLN A 53 -7.60 -14.67 1.05
N SER A 54 -6.40 -14.63 0.45
CA SER A 54 -5.22 -15.35 0.95
C SER A 54 -4.87 -14.96 2.40
N LEU A 55 -4.89 -13.67 2.71
CA LEU A 55 -4.58 -13.18 4.07
C LEU A 55 -5.69 -13.55 5.08
N ALA A 56 -6.96 -13.49 4.66
CA ALA A 56 -8.10 -13.86 5.48
C ALA A 56 -8.14 -15.37 5.77
N ASP A 57 -7.80 -16.20 4.79
CA ASP A 57 -7.69 -17.66 4.97
C ASP A 57 -6.59 -17.98 5.97
N ARG A 58 -5.45 -17.28 5.88
CA ARG A 58 -4.37 -17.46 6.85
C ARG A 58 -4.79 -17.07 8.27
N LEU A 59 -5.51 -15.97 8.45
CA LEU A 59 -6.10 -15.59 9.75
C LEU A 59 -7.04 -16.68 10.29
N ALA A 60 -7.84 -17.30 9.42
CA ALA A 60 -8.74 -18.39 9.80
C ALA A 60 -7.99 -19.67 10.22
N GLU A 61 -6.90 -20.03 9.53
CA GLU A 61 -6.01 -21.14 9.92
C GLU A 61 -5.39 -20.92 11.30
N LEU A 62 -5.06 -19.67 11.62
CA LEU A 62 -4.61 -19.26 12.96
C LEU A 62 -5.74 -19.25 14.00
N GLY A 63 -6.97 -19.64 13.64
CA GLY A 63 -8.13 -19.70 14.52
C GLY A 63 -8.72 -18.33 14.87
N VAL A 64 -8.48 -17.31 14.04
CA VAL A 64 -8.94 -15.94 14.26
C VAL A 64 -10.00 -15.57 13.23
N ASP A 65 -11.07 -14.90 13.66
CA ASP A 65 -12.01 -14.29 12.71
C ASP A 65 -11.33 -13.11 11.98
N PRO A 66 -11.19 -13.14 10.64
CA PRO A 66 -10.58 -12.05 9.88
C PRO A 66 -11.25 -10.71 10.13
N ARG A 67 -12.58 -10.67 10.31
CA ARG A 67 -13.31 -9.43 10.60
C ARG A 67 -12.87 -8.80 11.92
N SER A 68 -12.59 -9.63 12.92
CA SER A 68 -12.13 -9.17 14.23
C SER A 68 -10.70 -8.67 14.17
N ALA A 69 -9.83 -9.31 13.38
CA ALA A 69 -8.44 -8.88 13.15
C ALA A 69 -8.35 -7.57 12.36
N MET A 70 -9.24 -7.35 11.38
CA MET A 70 -9.27 -6.13 10.56
C MET A 70 -9.83 -4.91 11.30
N LYS A 71 -10.77 -5.12 12.24
CA LYS A 71 -11.52 -4.04 12.90
C LYS A 71 -10.69 -2.88 13.46
N PRO A 72 -9.51 -3.08 14.09
CA PRO A 72 -8.69 -1.98 14.58
C PRO A 72 -8.18 -1.04 13.48
N PHE A 73 -8.01 -1.56 12.25
CA PHE A 73 -7.38 -0.83 11.15
C PHE A 73 -8.39 -0.14 10.22
N VAL A 74 -9.68 -0.34 10.46
CA VAL A 74 -10.77 0.27 9.67
C VAL A 74 -10.63 1.77 9.57
N THR A 75 -10.59 2.45 10.71
CA THR A 75 -10.55 3.91 10.76
C THR A 75 -9.29 4.50 10.11
N PRO A 76 -8.06 4.09 10.48
CA PRO A 76 -6.86 4.70 9.89
C PRO A 76 -6.76 4.49 8.37
N ILE A 77 -7.14 3.32 7.86
CA ILE A 77 -7.09 3.03 6.42
C ILE A 77 -8.20 3.79 5.68
N ASP A 78 -9.43 3.82 6.18
CA ASP A 78 -10.52 4.58 5.57
C ASP A 78 -10.20 6.07 5.51
N GLU A 79 -9.59 6.61 6.57
CA GLU A 79 -9.16 8.01 6.61
C GLU A 79 -8.10 8.30 5.54
N PHE A 80 -7.09 7.44 5.38
CA PHE A 80 -6.10 7.57 4.30
C PHE A 80 -6.80 7.67 2.94
N HIS A 81 -7.67 6.70 2.60
CA HIS A 81 -8.32 6.68 1.29
C HIS A 81 -9.30 7.85 1.10
N SER A 82 -10.02 8.26 2.15
CA SER A 82 -10.94 9.40 2.07
C SER A 82 -10.23 10.73 1.84
N ARG A 83 -9.02 10.91 2.41
CA ARG A 83 -8.19 12.11 2.25
C ARG A 83 -7.33 12.08 1.00
N THR A 84 -7.25 10.94 0.34
CA THR A 84 -6.50 10.72 -0.90
C THR A 84 -7.43 10.30 -2.03
N ARG A 85 -8.61 10.94 -2.15
CA ARG A 85 -9.46 10.79 -3.33
C ARG A 85 -8.85 11.55 -4.52
N PRO A 86 -8.57 10.88 -5.64
CA PRO A 86 -8.04 11.56 -6.82
C PRO A 86 -9.14 12.42 -7.48
N ASN A 87 -8.73 13.53 -8.08
CA ASN A 87 -9.60 14.42 -8.84
C ASN A 87 -9.78 13.95 -10.29
N ASP A 88 -8.80 13.22 -10.82
CA ASP A 88 -8.80 12.73 -12.19
C ASP A 88 -8.08 11.38 -12.34
N TRP A 89 -8.08 10.87 -13.58
CA TRP A 89 -7.46 9.61 -13.94
C TRP A 89 -5.97 9.52 -13.59
N LEU A 90 -5.19 10.59 -13.84
CA LEU A 90 -3.75 10.56 -13.62
C LEU A 90 -3.43 10.54 -12.13
N GLU A 91 -4.16 11.30 -11.31
CA GLU A 91 -4.04 11.21 -9.86
C GLU A 91 -4.38 9.81 -9.34
N GLY A 92 -5.44 9.17 -9.88
CA GLY A 92 -5.81 7.80 -9.53
C GLY A 92 -4.74 6.78 -9.92
N LEU A 93 -4.16 6.92 -11.11
CA LEU A 93 -3.07 6.07 -11.59
C LEU A 93 -1.80 6.23 -10.74
N VAL A 94 -1.44 7.47 -10.39
CA VAL A 94 -0.31 7.78 -9.50
C VAL A 94 -0.55 7.20 -8.10
N LYS A 95 -1.78 7.30 -7.58
CA LYS A 95 -2.15 6.73 -6.29
C LYS A 95 -1.99 5.21 -6.28
N ALA A 96 -2.53 4.51 -7.27
CA ALA A 96 -2.39 3.05 -7.38
C ALA A 96 -0.91 2.66 -7.45
N TYR A 97 -0.13 3.29 -8.34
CA TYR A 97 1.30 2.98 -8.49
C TYR A 97 2.13 3.24 -7.22
N ILE A 98 1.94 4.39 -6.55
CA ILE A 98 2.66 4.71 -5.32
C ILE A 98 2.21 3.80 -4.18
N GLY A 99 0.90 3.53 -4.08
CA GLY A 99 0.27 2.68 -3.09
C GLY A 99 0.83 1.26 -3.15
N ASP A 100 0.70 0.59 -4.30
CA ASP A 100 1.19 -0.78 -4.52
C ASP A 100 2.69 -0.86 -4.24
N GLY A 101 3.48 0.05 -4.79
CA GLY A 101 4.93 0.03 -4.59
C GLY A 101 5.35 0.27 -3.14
N PHE A 102 4.60 1.08 -2.37
CA PHE A 102 4.89 1.29 -0.95
C PHE A 102 4.44 0.09 -0.10
N ALA A 103 3.27 -0.47 -0.40
CA ALA A 103 2.76 -1.68 0.23
C ALA A 103 3.73 -2.85 0.01
N ASP A 104 4.14 -3.10 -1.23
CA ASP A 104 5.08 -4.17 -1.58
C ASP A 104 6.43 -4.05 -0.86
N ASP A 105 6.98 -2.84 -0.79
CA ASP A 105 8.23 -2.61 -0.06
C ASP A 105 8.04 -2.87 1.43
N PHE A 106 6.92 -2.44 2.02
CA PHE A 106 6.60 -2.74 3.42
C PHE A 106 6.41 -4.25 3.64
N TYR A 107 5.70 -4.94 2.73
CA TYR A 107 5.40 -6.37 2.82
C TYR A 107 6.68 -7.19 2.79
N ARG A 108 7.61 -6.85 1.89
CA ARG A 108 8.94 -7.48 1.84
C ARG A 108 9.70 -7.29 3.16
N GLU A 109 9.68 -6.09 3.73
CA GLU A 109 10.39 -5.83 4.99
C GLU A 109 9.79 -6.62 6.16
N VAL A 110 8.46 -6.62 6.31
CA VAL A 110 7.83 -7.32 7.44
C VAL A 110 7.83 -8.84 7.28
N ALA A 111 7.81 -9.36 6.06
CA ALA A 111 7.88 -10.79 5.78
C ALA A 111 9.18 -11.42 6.33
N GLU A 112 10.29 -10.68 6.36
CA GLU A 112 11.54 -11.15 6.96
C GLU A 112 11.41 -11.42 8.47
N PHE A 113 10.43 -10.80 9.15
CA PHE A 113 10.21 -10.94 10.58
C PHE A 113 9.30 -12.13 10.95
N LEU A 114 8.68 -12.75 9.94
CA LEU A 114 7.67 -13.79 10.11
C LEU A 114 8.27 -15.19 10.07
N ASP A 115 7.55 -16.17 10.61
CA ASP A 115 7.90 -17.58 10.44
C ASP A 115 7.48 -18.03 9.02
N ASP A 116 8.04 -19.15 8.52
CA ASP A 116 8.03 -19.49 7.09
C ASP A 116 6.65 -19.46 6.43
N GLU A 117 5.62 -19.97 7.11
CA GLU A 117 4.27 -20.03 6.55
C GLU A 117 3.61 -18.64 6.43
N ASP A 118 3.73 -17.81 7.46
CA ASP A 118 3.22 -16.43 7.43
C ASP A 118 4.01 -15.57 6.44
N ARG A 119 5.32 -15.79 6.34
CA ARG A 119 6.20 -15.15 5.36
C ARG A 119 5.74 -15.45 3.94
N THR A 120 5.49 -16.73 3.62
CA THR A 120 5.03 -17.15 2.29
C THR A 120 3.73 -16.46 1.92
N VAL A 121 2.74 -16.45 2.81
CA VAL A 121 1.45 -15.78 2.53
C VAL A 121 1.64 -14.29 2.25
N VAL A 122 2.47 -13.58 3.03
CA VAL A 122 2.72 -12.14 2.80
C VAL A 122 3.49 -11.88 1.51
N GLN A 123 4.38 -12.79 1.09
CA GLN A 123 5.11 -12.67 -0.17
C GLN A 123 4.25 -13.00 -1.39
N ASP A 124 3.29 -13.91 -1.25
CA ASP A 124 2.40 -14.32 -2.34
C ASP A 124 1.37 -13.24 -2.72
N VAL A 125 1.16 -12.24 -1.86
CA VAL A 125 0.25 -11.10 -2.10
C VAL A 125 0.96 -9.84 -2.59
N LEU A 126 2.23 -9.94 -3.01
CA LEU A 126 2.95 -8.84 -3.65
C LEU A 126 2.37 -8.56 -5.04
N HIS A 127 2.31 -7.29 -5.42
CA HIS A 127 1.70 -6.88 -6.69
C HIS A 127 2.61 -7.16 -7.89
N ASP A 128 1.97 -7.38 -9.05
CA ASP A 128 2.65 -7.56 -10.33
C ASP A 128 3.21 -6.22 -10.86
N THR A 129 4.41 -6.25 -11.44
CA THR A 129 5.09 -5.07 -11.99
C THR A 129 4.45 -4.49 -13.25
N ARG A 130 3.50 -5.17 -13.90
CA ARG A 130 2.84 -4.68 -15.12
C ARG A 130 2.17 -3.31 -14.96
N LEU A 131 1.59 -3.02 -13.79
CA LEU A 131 1.04 -1.67 -13.52
C LEU A 131 2.15 -0.62 -13.45
N ALA A 132 3.29 -0.95 -12.84
CA ALA A 132 4.39 -0.02 -12.64
C ALA A 132 4.88 0.57 -13.96
N ASP A 133 5.20 -0.30 -14.92
CA ASP A 133 5.72 0.13 -16.23
C ASP A 133 4.68 0.97 -17.00
N TYR A 134 3.41 0.57 -16.92
CA TYR A 134 2.32 1.29 -17.55
C TYR A 134 2.11 2.68 -16.94
N ALA A 135 2.05 2.77 -15.61
CA ALA A 135 1.81 4.00 -14.88
C ALA A 135 2.92 5.02 -15.17
N VAL A 136 4.18 4.58 -15.14
CA VAL A 136 5.33 5.43 -15.47
C VAL A 136 5.23 5.97 -16.90
N ALA A 137 4.95 5.13 -17.89
CA ALA A 137 4.84 5.57 -19.27
C ALA A 137 3.69 6.56 -19.50
N GLU A 138 2.51 6.29 -18.90
CA GLU A 138 1.33 7.14 -19.04
C GLU A 138 1.54 8.51 -18.38
N VAL A 139 2.09 8.55 -17.17
CA VAL A 139 2.37 9.81 -16.45
C VAL A 139 3.42 10.64 -17.19
N ARG A 140 4.51 10.03 -17.67
CA ARG A 140 5.52 10.73 -18.47
C ARG A 140 4.92 11.31 -19.75
N SER A 141 4.11 10.54 -20.47
CA SER A 141 3.45 11.02 -21.68
C SER A 141 2.49 12.19 -21.40
N ALA A 142 1.82 12.20 -20.25
CA ALA A 142 0.98 13.32 -19.84
C ALA A 142 1.82 14.58 -19.55
N ILE A 143 2.93 14.44 -18.83
CA ILE A 143 3.84 15.55 -18.50
C ILE A 143 4.52 16.12 -19.77
N GLU A 144 4.89 15.26 -20.72
CA GLU A 144 5.45 15.71 -22.01
C GLU A 144 4.46 16.56 -22.81
N LYS A 145 3.15 16.27 -22.71
CA LYS A 145 2.10 17.03 -23.39
C LYS A 145 1.72 18.31 -22.64
N ASP A 146 1.76 18.27 -21.32
CA ASP A 146 1.46 19.39 -20.44
C ASP A 146 2.40 19.40 -19.23
N PRO A 147 3.50 20.17 -19.29
CA PRO A 147 4.48 20.22 -18.21
C PRO A 147 3.91 20.68 -16.86
N ALA A 148 2.82 21.47 -16.85
CA ALA A 148 2.20 21.93 -15.60
C ALA A 148 1.63 20.76 -14.77
N ARG A 149 1.24 19.67 -15.44
CA ARG A 149 0.79 18.44 -14.77
C ARG A 149 1.88 17.79 -13.92
N GLY A 150 3.15 18.02 -14.23
CA GLY A 150 4.25 17.52 -13.42
C GLY A 150 4.23 18.07 -12.00
N ASP A 151 4.04 19.38 -11.85
CA ASP A 151 4.00 20.04 -10.55
C ASP A 151 2.76 19.66 -9.74
N GLU A 152 1.60 19.55 -10.41
CA GLU A 152 0.34 19.09 -9.80
C GLU A 152 0.47 17.66 -9.26
N LEU A 153 0.98 16.73 -10.08
CA LEU A 153 1.17 15.34 -9.69
C LEU A 153 2.26 15.16 -8.62
N ALA A 154 3.29 16.01 -8.60
CA ALA A 154 4.27 16.03 -7.53
C ALA A 154 3.66 16.47 -6.19
N LEU A 155 2.80 17.50 -6.20
CA LEU A 155 2.07 17.92 -4.99
C LEU A 155 1.11 16.83 -4.51
N TRP A 156 0.43 16.17 -5.44
CA TRP A 156 -0.41 15.02 -5.14
C TRP A 156 0.38 13.88 -4.50
N ALA A 157 1.52 13.49 -5.08
CA ALA A 157 2.39 12.45 -4.53
C ALA A 157 2.88 12.77 -3.11
N ARG A 158 3.28 14.03 -2.84
CA ARG A 158 3.63 14.47 -1.48
C ARG A 158 2.48 14.34 -0.50
N ARG A 159 1.25 14.68 -0.92
CA ARG A 159 0.05 14.50 -0.09
C ARG A 159 -0.21 13.03 0.23
N LEU A 160 -0.08 12.13 -0.75
CA LEU A 160 -0.22 10.69 -0.53
C LEU A 160 0.71 10.20 0.58
N VAL A 161 2.00 10.57 0.51
CA VAL A 161 2.98 10.15 1.53
C VAL A 161 2.68 10.79 2.88
N GLY A 162 2.32 12.07 2.92
CA GLY A 162 1.98 12.76 4.16
C GLY A 162 0.82 12.08 4.92
N GLU A 163 -0.26 11.75 4.20
CA GLU A 163 -1.39 11.03 4.80
C GLU A 163 -1.02 9.60 5.20
N ALA A 164 -0.24 8.88 4.39
CA ALA A 164 0.23 7.53 4.74
C ALA A 164 1.08 7.53 6.02
N VAL A 165 2.01 8.48 6.16
CA VAL A 165 2.83 8.64 7.37
C VAL A 165 1.97 8.98 8.58
N SER A 166 0.99 9.89 8.43
CA SER A 166 0.08 10.26 9.52
C SER A 166 -0.70 9.05 10.04
N GLN A 167 -1.20 8.18 9.15
CA GLN A 167 -1.96 7.00 9.55
C GLN A 167 -1.04 5.89 10.11
N ALA A 168 0.17 5.73 9.57
CA ALA A 168 1.16 4.81 10.12
C ALA A 168 1.54 5.19 11.57
N GLN A 169 1.75 6.48 11.85
CA GLN A 169 2.01 6.98 13.21
C GLN A 169 0.85 6.70 14.16
N ARG A 170 -0.39 6.88 13.70
CA ARG A 170 -1.58 6.56 14.49
C ARG A 170 -1.66 5.07 14.82
N VAL A 171 -1.47 4.20 13.83
CA VAL A 171 -1.44 2.74 14.05
C VAL A 171 -0.33 2.37 15.03
N ALA A 172 0.88 2.91 14.87
CA ALA A 172 2.00 2.64 15.77
C ALA A 172 1.73 3.07 17.22
N ALA A 173 0.97 4.16 17.42
CA ALA A 173 0.59 4.64 18.75
C ALA A 173 -0.56 3.84 19.39
N GLU A 174 -1.42 3.21 18.59
CA GLU A 174 -2.59 2.46 19.07
C GLU A 174 -2.32 0.95 19.18
N ARG A 175 -1.28 0.41 18.52
CA ARG A 175 -1.00 -1.03 18.38
C ARG A 175 0.41 -1.40 18.86
N ASP A 176 0.60 -1.48 20.18
CA ASP A 176 1.89 -1.84 20.79
C ASP A 176 2.47 -3.15 20.27
N ALA A 177 1.65 -4.19 20.09
CA ALA A 177 2.12 -5.50 19.61
C ALA A 177 2.69 -5.44 18.19
N LEU A 178 2.06 -4.69 17.29
CA LEU A 178 2.56 -4.49 15.93
C LEU A 178 3.85 -3.66 15.92
N THR A 179 3.91 -2.62 16.75
CA THR A 179 5.12 -1.81 16.93
C THR A 179 6.28 -2.65 17.47
N GLU A 180 6.02 -3.51 18.46
CA GLU A 180 7.00 -4.44 19.03
C GLU A 180 7.55 -5.40 17.97
N LEU A 181 6.70 -6.01 17.14
CA LEU A 181 7.12 -6.88 16.03
C LEU A 181 8.07 -6.16 15.07
N VAL A 182 7.76 -4.92 14.69
CA VAL A 182 8.60 -4.14 13.77
C VAL A 182 9.94 -3.78 14.43
N VAL A 183 9.95 -3.44 15.73
CA VAL A 183 11.17 -3.11 16.46
C VAL A 183 12.06 -4.35 16.65
N GLU A 184 11.48 -5.48 17.06
CA GLU A 184 12.16 -6.76 17.23
C GLU A 184 12.72 -7.27 15.90
N GLY A 185 11.89 -7.28 14.85
CA GLY A 185 12.29 -7.69 13.50
C GLY A 185 13.38 -6.81 12.91
N SER A 186 13.34 -5.51 13.20
CA SER A 186 14.39 -4.56 12.82
C SER A 186 15.63 -4.62 13.73
N GLY A 187 15.58 -5.40 14.82
CA GLY A 187 16.63 -5.55 15.83
C GLY A 187 16.82 -4.36 16.77
N SER A 188 16.30 -3.16 16.46
CA SER A 188 16.35 -1.96 17.31
C SER A 188 15.52 -0.80 16.72
N LEU A 189 15.32 0.26 17.51
CA LEU A 189 14.77 1.53 17.02
C LEU A 189 15.60 2.14 15.87
N THR A 190 16.93 1.97 15.91
CA THR A 190 17.82 2.37 14.81
C THR A 190 17.52 1.57 13.54
N GLY A 191 17.21 0.28 13.68
CA GLY A 191 16.79 -0.58 12.58
C GLY A 191 15.47 -0.13 11.95
N VAL A 192 14.49 0.28 12.77
CA VAL A 192 13.23 0.87 12.27
C VAL A 192 13.52 2.12 11.44
N GLY A 193 14.42 2.99 11.91
CA GLY A 193 14.87 4.15 11.13
C GLY A 193 15.51 3.77 9.78
N GLN A 194 16.26 2.67 9.73
CA GLN A 194 16.84 2.16 8.48
C GLN A 194 15.79 1.59 7.53
N LEU A 195 14.79 0.86 8.04
CA LEU A 195 13.64 0.38 7.27
C LEU A 195 12.90 1.55 6.63
N LEU A 196 12.52 2.56 7.42
CA LEU A 196 11.84 3.76 6.92
C LEU A 196 12.68 4.51 5.87
N LYS A 197 14.00 4.54 6.04
CA LYS A 197 14.92 5.10 5.05
C LYS A 197 14.88 4.31 3.73
N ARG A 198 14.85 2.98 3.77
CA ARG A 198 14.74 2.14 2.55
C ARG A 198 13.42 2.40 1.82
N LEU A 199 12.29 2.44 2.54
CA LEU A 199 10.99 2.78 1.96
C LEU A 199 10.99 4.17 1.30
N THR A 200 11.55 5.17 1.97
CA THR A 200 11.65 6.55 1.44
C THR A 200 12.53 6.63 0.20
N VAL A 201 13.66 5.93 0.18
CA VAL A 201 14.55 5.87 -1.00
C VAL A 201 13.85 5.21 -2.19
N ALA A 202 13.16 4.09 -1.95
CA ALA A 202 12.40 3.41 -3.00
C ALA A 202 11.27 4.30 -3.54
N HIS A 203 10.56 5.00 -2.66
CA HIS A 203 9.54 5.97 -3.06
C HIS A 203 10.12 7.11 -3.92
N THR A 204 11.26 7.68 -3.52
CA THR A 204 11.93 8.75 -4.28
C THR A 204 12.31 8.28 -5.69
N LYS A 205 12.75 7.02 -5.83
CA LYS A 205 13.01 6.41 -7.14
C LYS A 205 11.74 6.27 -7.98
N ARG A 206 10.59 5.93 -7.38
CA ARG A 206 9.30 5.86 -8.07
C ARG A 206 8.86 7.23 -8.60
N LEU A 207 9.01 8.30 -7.81
CA LEU A 207 8.73 9.67 -8.28
C LEU A 207 9.63 10.05 -9.45
N ALA A 208 10.93 9.81 -9.32
CA ALA A 208 11.90 10.10 -10.39
C ALA A 208 11.60 9.31 -11.67
N ALA A 209 11.17 8.05 -11.56
CA ALA A 209 10.79 7.22 -12.70
C ALA A 209 9.62 7.85 -13.49
N MET A 210 8.62 8.38 -12.79
CA MET A 210 7.49 9.11 -13.39
C MET A 210 7.85 10.51 -13.93
N GLY A 211 9.07 11.00 -13.68
CA GLY A 211 9.46 12.36 -14.02
C GLY A 211 8.92 13.43 -13.06
N LEU A 212 8.51 13.03 -11.86
CA LEU A 212 8.03 13.94 -10.83
C LEU A 212 9.19 14.44 -9.95
N SER A 213 9.10 15.71 -9.56
CA SER A 213 9.98 16.30 -8.56
C SER A 213 9.60 15.81 -7.16
N ASN A 214 10.60 15.74 -6.26
CA ASN A 214 10.40 15.43 -4.85
C ASN A 214 10.05 16.71 -4.08
#